data_AF-A0A7X5QHW6-F1
#
_entry.id   AF-A0A7X5QHW6-F1
#
_cell.length_a   1.000
_cell.length_b   1.000
_cell.length_c   1.000
_cell.angle_alpha   90.00
_cell.angle_beta   90.00
_cell.angle_gamma   90.00
#
_symmetry.space_group_name_H-M   'P 1'
#
loop_
_entity.id
_entity.type
_entity.pdbx_description
1 polymer ?
#
loop_
_entity_poly.entity_id
_entity_poly.type
_entity_poly.pdbx_seq_one_letter_code
_entity_poly.pdbx_strand_id
1 'polypeptide(L)'
;MGTCDALTRGELYPLIRHSVNDEYHLLSPLFSSSLAHAMHQRIVEARFGELSKEINKAKKEECWHPETRVIYPNTAVRNIGGTKPQNISYLNSVRGGRVWLLSCASPNWLSITKPPMGHRSIFERRSEFVSLVRETIGKMQQYLFVVQDIESSRKIRKLRQEFVDQIIDILFSYVAGIQNLFEIKGWSASDDCELKRAQQLWLDPYRCQLDKEFRSERERGDWKKEIAADFSYWLNQSLKHERLEMELSERREWASVFKKRLREFEDELPEVPL
;
A
#
# COMPACT_ATOMS: atom_id res chain seq x y z
N MET A 1 -0.02 -48.73 37.73
CA MET A 1 0.78 -47.52 37.99
C MET A 1 1.55 -47.21 36.73
N GLY A 2 1.03 -46.29 35.90
CA GLY A 2 1.69 -45.86 34.67
C GLY A 2 2.69 -44.75 35.00
N THR A 3 3.93 -44.92 34.60
CA THR A 3 4.99 -43.90 34.67
C THR A 3 4.63 -42.73 33.76
N CYS A 4 4.64 -41.51 34.31
CA CYS A 4 4.63 -40.30 33.49
C CYS A 4 5.96 -40.24 32.72
N ASP A 5 5.92 -40.53 31.42
CA ASP A 5 7.04 -40.28 30.54
C ASP A 5 7.34 -38.78 30.50
N ALA A 6 8.55 -38.40 30.87
CA ALA A 6 9.01 -37.02 30.73
C ALA A 6 9.05 -36.64 29.25
N LEU A 7 8.36 -35.55 28.87
CA LEU A 7 8.45 -35.00 27.54
C LEU A 7 9.90 -34.53 27.29
N THR A 8 10.58 -35.19 26.35
CA THR A 8 11.95 -34.87 25.97
C THR A 8 12.00 -34.01 24.71
N ARG A 9 13.07 -33.21 24.59
CA ARG A 9 13.28 -32.30 23.47
C ARG A 9 14.74 -32.33 23.05
N GLY A 10 14.98 -32.28 21.74
CA GLY A 10 16.34 -32.10 21.22
C GLY A 10 16.90 -30.71 21.52
N GLU A 11 18.23 -30.62 21.64
CA GLU A 11 18.93 -29.37 21.98
C GLU A 11 18.77 -28.28 20.90
N LEU A 12 18.58 -28.69 19.65
CA LEU A 12 18.46 -27.80 18.48
C LEU A 12 17.06 -27.20 18.27
N TYR A 13 16.09 -27.49 19.15
CA TYR A 13 14.76 -26.88 19.03
C TYR A 13 14.77 -25.44 19.60
N PRO A 14 14.14 -24.47 18.91
CA PRO A 14 14.08 -23.10 19.40
C PRO A 14 13.29 -23.02 20.72
N LEU A 15 13.77 -22.20 21.66
CA LEU A 15 13.05 -21.83 22.88
C LEU A 15 12.68 -20.35 22.82
N ILE A 16 11.44 -20.05 23.16
CA ILE A 16 10.94 -18.69 23.30
C ILE A 16 10.57 -18.48 24.76
N ARG A 17 11.12 -17.44 25.39
CA ARG A 17 10.70 -17.01 26.73
C ARG A 17 9.52 -16.06 26.57
N HIS A 18 8.44 -16.34 27.30
CA HIS A 18 7.25 -15.51 27.32
C HIS A 18 6.93 -15.16 28.77
N SER A 19 6.85 -13.86 29.09
CA SER A 19 6.56 -13.39 30.45
C SER A 19 5.08 -13.10 30.64
N VAL A 20 4.50 -13.59 31.73
CA VAL A 20 3.15 -13.24 32.19
C VAL A 20 3.22 -13.04 33.70
N ASN A 21 2.78 -11.89 34.20
CA ASN A 21 2.76 -11.56 35.64
C ASN A 21 4.10 -11.86 36.34
N ASP A 22 5.22 -11.38 35.78
CA ASP A 22 6.59 -11.61 36.28
C ASP A 22 7.06 -13.07 36.33
N GLU A 23 6.29 -14.01 35.77
CA GLU A 23 6.68 -15.41 35.58
C GLU A 23 7.02 -15.70 34.11
N TYR A 24 7.92 -16.66 33.86
CA TYR A 24 8.35 -17.04 32.52
C TYR A 24 7.88 -18.43 32.12
N HIS A 25 7.24 -18.52 30.95
CA HIS A 25 6.96 -19.78 30.29
C HIS A 25 7.98 -20.04 29.18
N LEU A 26 8.52 -21.26 29.14
CA LEU A 26 9.37 -21.73 28.04
C LEU A 26 8.48 -22.37 26.98
N LEU A 27 8.40 -21.73 25.81
CA LEU A 27 7.66 -22.25 24.66
C LEU A 27 8.62 -22.93 23.69
N SER A 28 8.29 -24.16 23.31
CA SER A 28 9.00 -24.91 22.27
C SER A 28 8.06 -25.17 21.10
N PRO A 29 7.88 -24.22 20.18
CA PRO A 29 6.97 -24.38 19.06
C PRO A 29 7.44 -25.50 18.12
N LEU A 30 6.54 -26.43 17.80
CA LEU A 30 6.77 -27.50 16.84
C LEU A 30 6.23 -27.11 15.46
N PHE A 31 6.92 -27.56 14.42
CA PHE A 31 6.47 -27.32 13.05
C PHE A 31 5.22 -28.16 12.73
N SER A 32 4.10 -27.49 12.45
CA SER A 32 2.85 -28.16 12.08
C SER A 32 2.89 -28.66 10.64
N SER A 33 3.31 -29.91 10.44
CA SER A 33 3.41 -30.53 9.10
C SER A 33 2.05 -30.73 8.44
N SER A 34 0.99 -30.99 9.22
CA SER A 34 -0.38 -31.12 8.72
C SER A 34 -0.92 -29.79 8.17
N LEU A 35 -0.72 -28.69 8.90
CA LEU A 35 -1.10 -27.36 8.43
C LEU A 35 -0.32 -26.94 7.19
N ALA A 36 1.01 -27.16 7.18
CA ALA A 36 1.84 -26.90 6.01
C ALA A 36 1.39 -27.72 4.79
N HIS A 37 0.91 -28.94 5.00
CA HIS A 37 0.36 -29.79 3.95
C HIS A 37 -0.97 -29.27 3.39
N ALA A 38 -1.92 -28.91 4.26
CA ALA A 38 -3.19 -28.32 3.84
C ALA A 38 -2.99 -27.02 3.05
N MET A 39 -2.08 -26.14 3.51
CA MET A 39 -1.71 -24.92 2.78
C MET A 39 -1.05 -25.23 1.43
N HIS A 40 -0.17 -26.23 1.38
CA HIS A 40 0.46 -26.65 0.13
C HIS A 40 -0.58 -27.08 -0.91
N GLN A 41 -1.53 -27.92 -0.53
CA GLN A 41 -2.59 -28.38 -1.43
C GLN A 41 -3.42 -27.21 -1.97
N ARG A 42 -3.83 -26.28 -1.11
CA ARG A 42 -4.59 -25.08 -1.53
C ARG A 42 -3.82 -24.20 -2.52
N ILE A 43 -2.53 -23.97 -2.28
CA ILE A 43 -1.70 -23.14 -3.16
C ILE A 43 -1.42 -23.85 -4.48
N VAL A 44 -1.18 -25.16 -4.47
CA VAL A 44 -0.97 -25.97 -5.68
C VAL A 44 -2.22 -25.98 -6.54
N GLU A 45 -3.40 -26.19 -5.94
CA GLU A 45 -4.68 -26.17 -6.65
C GLU A 45 -4.95 -24.80 -7.30
N ALA A 46 -4.74 -23.72 -6.57
CA ALA A 46 -4.93 -22.35 -7.09
C ALA A 46 -3.91 -21.95 -8.18
N ARG A 47 -2.76 -22.62 -8.28
CA ARG A 47 -1.73 -22.32 -9.28
C ARG A 47 -1.77 -23.24 -10.49
N PHE A 48 -2.02 -24.52 -10.24
CA PHE A 48 -1.81 -25.60 -11.20
C PHE A 48 -3.02 -26.53 -11.36
N GLY A 49 -4.08 -26.34 -10.57
CA GLY A 49 -5.33 -27.06 -10.73
C GLY A 49 -5.99 -26.77 -12.08
N GLU A 50 -6.82 -27.70 -12.56
CA GLU A 50 -7.45 -27.60 -13.88
C GLU A 50 -8.37 -26.38 -13.97
N LEU A 51 -9.18 -26.13 -12.93
CA LEU A 51 -10.03 -24.94 -12.86
C LEU A 51 -9.22 -23.63 -12.96
N SER A 52 -8.06 -23.57 -12.31
CA SER A 52 -7.16 -22.41 -12.38
C SER A 52 -6.61 -22.20 -13.80
N LYS A 53 -6.34 -23.29 -14.53
CA LYS A 53 -5.90 -23.20 -15.94
C LYS A 53 -7.02 -22.71 -16.85
N GLU A 54 -8.24 -23.21 -16.66
CA GLU A 54 -9.44 -22.78 -17.40
C GLU A 54 -9.71 -21.29 -17.20
N ILE A 55 -9.71 -20.82 -15.95
CA ILE A 55 -9.88 -19.40 -15.62
C ILE A 55 -8.78 -18.53 -16.25
N ASN A 56 -7.51 -18.96 -16.18
CA ASN A 56 -6.42 -18.20 -16.78
C ASN A 56 -6.47 -18.21 -18.31
N LYS A 57 -6.96 -19.28 -18.93
CA LYS A 57 -7.21 -19.35 -20.38
C LYS A 57 -8.33 -18.40 -20.79
N ALA A 58 -9.47 -18.43 -20.11
CA ALA A 58 -10.58 -17.50 -20.34
C ALA A 58 -10.11 -16.05 -20.20
N LYS A 59 -9.32 -15.73 -19.16
CA LYS A 59 -8.71 -14.40 -19.00
C LYS A 59 -7.82 -14.02 -20.18
N LYS A 60 -6.99 -14.95 -20.67
CA LYS A 60 -6.09 -14.71 -21.82
C LYS A 60 -6.87 -14.49 -23.12
N GLU A 61 -8.02 -15.14 -23.26
CA GLU A 61 -8.94 -15.02 -24.40
C GLU A 61 -9.95 -13.86 -24.22
N GLU A 62 -9.82 -13.07 -23.14
CA GLU A 62 -10.73 -11.98 -22.77
C GLU A 62 -12.20 -12.40 -22.63
N CYS A 63 -12.42 -13.68 -22.30
CA CYS A 63 -13.73 -14.28 -22.07
C CYS A 63 -14.10 -14.29 -20.57
N TRP A 64 -15.40 -14.17 -20.29
CA TRP A 64 -15.92 -14.30 -18.93
C TRP A 64 -15.88 -15.75 -18.44
N HIS A 65 -15.64 -15.94 -17.13
CA HIS A 65 -15.69 -17.24 -16.47
C HIS A 65 -16.47 -17.11 -15.15
N PRO A 66 -17.37 -18.06 -14.80
CA PRO A 66 -18.21 -17.98 -13.60
C PRO A 66 -17.42 -18.08 -12.28
N GLU A 67 -16.36 -18.89 -12.26
CA GLU A 67 -15.59 -19.17 -11.05
C GLU A 67 -14.59 -18.06 -10.65
N THR A 68 -14.29 -17.99 -9.35
CA THR A 68 -13.38 -16.99 -8.79
C THR A 68 -11.91 -17.33 -9.05
N ARG A 69 -11.17 -16.35 -9.57
CA ARG A 69 -9.72 -16.46 -9.77
C ARG A 69 -8.96 -16.19 -8.46
N VAL A 70 -8.32 -17.22 -7.89
CA VAL A 70 -7.50 -17.10 -6.67
C VAL A 70 -6.01 -17.03 -7.02
N ILE A 71 -5.28 -16.07 -6.43
CA ILE A 71 -3.84 -15.87 -6.68
C ILE A 71 -3.12 -15.64 -5.36
N TYR A 72 -1.96 -16.30 -5.19
CA TYR A 72 -1.04 -16.08 -4.07
C TYR A 72 0.22 -15.35 -4.59
N PRO A 73 0.28 -14.01 -4.55
CA PRO A 73 1.44 -13.25 -5.01
C PRO A 73 2.62 -13.37 -4.03
N ASN A 74 3.84 -13.11 -4.52
CA ASN A 74 5.06 -12.92 -3.73
C ASN A 74 5.36 -14.02 -2.70
N THR A 75 4.96 -15.27 -2.96
CA THR A 75 5.27 -16.40 -2.06
C THR A 75 6.74 -16.77 -2.15
N ALA A 76 7.34 -17.13 -1.02
CA ALA A 76 8.65 -17.78 -0.99
C ALA A 76 8.51 -19.31 -0.85
N VAL A 77 9.52 -20.06 -1.29
CA VAL A 77 9.63 -21.51 -1.06
C VAL A 77 10.77 -21.76 -0.10
N ARG A 78 10.49 -22.47 0.99
CA ARG A 78 11.50 -23.04 1.87
C ARG A 78 11.59 -24.55 1.64
N ASN A 79 12.79 -25.04 1.35
CA ASN A 79 13.04 -26.48 1.17
C ASN A 79 13.57 -27.08 2.47
N ILE A 80 12.93 -28.15 2.95
CA ILE A 80 13.30 -28.88 4.17
C ILE A 80 13.79 -30.29 3.78
N GLY A 81 15.00 -30.64 4.24
CA GLY A 81 15.62 -31.96 4.01
C GLY A 81 16.67 -32.00 2.90
N GLY A 82 17.07 -30.84 2.35
CA GLY A 82 18.14 -30.74 1.35
C GLY A 82 17.90 -31.64 0.14
N THR A 83 18.87 -32.50 -0.19
CA THR A 83 18.80 -33.47 -1.30
C THR A 83 18.02 -34.74 -0.95
N LYS A 84 17.65 -34.96 0.33
CA LYS A 84 16.95 -36.17 0.81
C LYS A 84 15.71 -35.81 1.65
N PRO A 85 14.66 -35.25 1.03
CA PRO A 85 13.45 -34.83 1.75
C PRO A 85 12.67 -35.98 2.41
N GLN A 86 12.97 -37.24 2.05
CA GLN A 86 12.28 -38.42 2.59
C GLN A 86 12.52 -38.64 4.10
N ASN A 87 13.63 -38.16 4.63
CA ASN A 87 14.09 -38.48 5.99
C ASN A 87 13.50 -37.55 7.08
N ILE A 88 12.60 -36.63 6.71
CA ILE A 88 12.09 -35.60 7.63
C ILE A 88 10.72 -35.98 8.20
N SER A 89 9.76 -36.27 7.33
CA SER A 89 8.41 -36.72 7.68
C SER A 89 7.67 -37.17 6.44
N TYR A 90 6.66 -38.03 6.58
CA TYR A 90 5.84 -38.50 5.46
C TYR A 90 5.26 -37.34 4.64
N LEU A 91 4.60 -36.38 5.30
CA LEU A 91 4.00 -35.23 4.62
C LEU A 91 5.05 -34.28 4.02
N ASN A 92 6.30 -34.28 4.48
CA ASN A 92 7.38 -33.55 3.81
C ASN A 92 7.74 -34.21 2.47
N SER A 93 7.83 -35.55 2.44
CA SER A 93 8.08 -36.34 1.24
C SER A 93 7.01 -36.10 0.18
N VAL A 94 5.73 -36.14 0.57
CA VAL A 94 4.59 -35.88 -0.34
C VAL A 94 4.68 -34.49 -0.98
N ARG A 95 5.21 -33.49 -0.26
CA ARG A 95 5.40 -32.13 -0.79
C ARG A 95 6.70 -31.94 -1.57
N GLY A 96 7.55 -32.97 -1.66
CA GLY A 96 8.90 -32.88 -2.21
C GLY A 96 9.80 -31.94 -1.40
N GLY A 97 9.61 -31.86 -0.09
CA GLY A 97 10.37 -30.98 0.81
C GLY A 97 9.97 -29.50 0.80
N ARG A 98 9.01 -29.10 -0.05
CA ARG A 98 8.64 -27.69 -0.22
C ARG A 98 7.62 -27.22 0.81
N VAL A 99 7.90 -26.09 1.44
CA VAL A 99 6.96 -25.30 2.24
C VAL A 99 6.79 -23.94 1.57
N TRP A 100 5.55 -23.59 1.21
CA TRP A 100 5.23 -22.25 0.74
C TRP A 100 5.07 -21.30 1.93
N LEU A 101 5.69 -20.13 1.82
CA LEU A 101 5.55 -19.03 2.76
C LEU A 101 4.75 -17.91 2.09
N LEU A 102 3.74 -17.41 2.78
CA LEU A 102 2.98 -16.24 2.35
C LEU A 102 3.81 -14.98 2.59
N SER A 103 3.62 -13.98 1.73
CA SER A 103 4.27 -12.69 1.92
C SER A 103 3.67 -11.98 3.13
N CYS A 104 4.49 -11.73 4.14
CA CYS A 104 4.19 -10.82 5.25
C CYS A 104 5.13 -9.60 5.19
N ALA A 105 5.61 -9.26 3.99
CA ALA A 105 6.44 -8.08 3.81
C ALA A 105 5.63 -6.83 4.20
N SER A 106 6.29 -5.87 4.83
CA SER A 106 5.68 -4.55 5.02
C SER A 106 5.30 -3.96 3.66
N PRO A 107 4.36 -3.01 3.61
CA PRO A 107 4.21 -2.15 2.44
C PRO A 107 5.58 -1.58 2.05
N ASN A 108 5.83 -1.46 0.74
CA ASN A 108 7.03 -0.81 0.26
C ASN A 108 6.94 0.68 0.66
N TRP A 109 7.69 1.08 1.68
CA TRP A 109 7.86 2.48 2.01
C TRP A 109 8.56 3.16 0.83
N LEU A 110 7.99 4.26 0.34
CA LEU A 110 8.56 5.02 -0.77
C LEU A 110 9.90 5.62 -0.32
N SER A 111 11.00 5.07 -0.82
CA SER A 111 12.34 5.65 -0.63
C SER A 111 12.51 6.79 -1.61
N ILE A 112 11.92 7.93 -1.28
CA ILE A 112 12.13 9.18 -2.02
C ILE A 112 13.52 9.68 -1.65
N THR A 113 14.39 9.79 -2.65
CA THR A 113 15.79 10.20 -2.47
C THR A 113 16.06 11.59 -3.00
N LYS A 114 15.16 12.14 -3.82
CA LYS A 114 15.31 13.44 -4.47
C LYS A 114 13.98 14.19 -4.46
N PRO A 115 14.01 15.52 -4.27
CA PRO A 115 12.82 16.34 -4.40
C PRO A 115 12.40 16.52 -5.86
N PRO A 116 11.09 16.75 -6.15
CA PRO A 116 10.57 16.88 -7.50
C PRO A 116 10.85 18.27 -8.11
N MET A 117 12.12 18.59 -8.36
CA MET A 117 12.54 19.93 -8.83
C MET A 117 12.16 20.23 -10.29
N GLY A 118 12.18 19.22 -11.16
CA GLY A 118 11.94 19.38 -12.61
C GLY A 118 10.47 19.38 -13.04
N HIS A 119 9.55 19.64 -12.12
CA HIS A 119 8.10 19.68 -12.38
C HIS A 119 7.52 21.01 -11.88
N ARG A 120 6.52 21.55 -12.59
CA ARG A 120 5.75 22.69 -12.07
C ARG A 120 4.73 22.26 -11.04
N SER A 121 4.31 21.00 -11.11
CA SER A 121 3.37 20.41 -10.16
C SER A 121 3.61 18.91 -9.97
N ILE A 122 3.51 18.43 -8.72
CA ILE A 122 3.50 16.99 -8.40
C ILE A 122 2.27 16.26 -8.97
N PHE A 123 1.30 16.97 -9.54
CA PHE A 123 0.13 16.42 -10.22
C PHE A 123 0.33 16.30 -11.75
N GLU A 124 1.51 16.63 -12.28
CA GLU A 124 1.81 16.47 -13.69
C GLU A 124 1.81 15.01 -14.13
N ARG A 125 1.44 14.76 -15.40
CA ARG A 125 1.30 13.41 -15.97
C ARG A 125 2.52 12.51 -15.82
N ARG A 126 3.73 13.09 -15.77
CA ARG A 126 5.01 12.36 -15.66
C ARG A 126 5.65 12.41 -14.26
N SER A 127 4.95 12.99 -13.28
CA SER A 127 5.42 13.01 -11.91
C SER A 127 5.40 11.61 -11.28
N GLU A 128 6.24 11.42 -10.26
CA GLU A 128 6.29 10.16 -9.51
C GLU A 128 4.95 9.84 -8.83
N PHE A 129 4.30 10.83 -8.22
CA PHE A 129 2.98 10.67 -7.61
C PHE A 129 1.95 10.10 -8.58
N VAL A 130 1.86 10.66 -9.80
CA VAL A 130 0.90 10.18 -10.81
C VAL A 130 1.20 8.75 -11.25
N SER A 131 2.47 8.35 -11.27
CA SER A 131 2.86 6.95 -11.52
C SER A 131 2.37 6.01 -10.42
N LEU A 132 2.52 6.41 -9.14
CA LEU A 132 2.14 5.61 -7.98
C LEU A 132 0.62 5.33 -7.90
N VAL A 133 -0.20 6.31 -8.27
CA VAL A 133 -1.67 6.20 -8.20
C VAL A 133 -2.32 5.64 -9.47
N ARG A 134 -1.53 5.38 -10.53
CA ARG A 134 -2.04 4.99 -11.85
C ARG A 134 -2.95 3.76 -11.79
N GLU A 135 -2.56 2.74 -11.03
CA GLU A 135 -3.36 1.52 -10.89
C GLU A 135 -4.68 1.79 -10.15
N THR A 136 -4.64 2.57 -9.07
CA THR A 136 -5.81 2.95 -8.28
C THR A 136 -6.81 3.77 -9.09
N ILE A 137 -6.31 4.73 -9.88
CA ILE A 137 -7.14 5.50 -10.82
C ILE A 137 -7.79 4.58 -11.86
N GLY A 138 -7.04 3.65 -12.46
CA GLY A 138 -7.59 2.70 -13.43
C GLY A 138 -8.69 1.82 -12.84
N LYS A 139 -8.51 1.34 -11.61
CA LYS A 139 -9.53 0.57 -10.87
C LYS A 139 -10.76 1.42 -10.56
N MET A 140 -10.57 2.67 -10.14
CA MET A 140 -11.67 3.60 -9.89
C MET A 140 -12.47 3.89 -11.16
N GLN A 141 -11.80 4.14 -12.30
CA GLN A 141 -12.46 4.32 -13.59
C GLN A 141 -13.27 3.09 -14.00
N GLN A 142 -12.67 1.89 -13.93
CA GLN A 142 -13.38 0.62 -14.20
C GLN A 142 -14.63 0.48 -13.33
N TYR A 143 -14.50 0.76 -12.04
CA TYR A 143 -15.62 0.71 -11.12
C TYR A 143 -16.70 1.72 -11.49
N LEU A 144 -16.33 2.97 -11.80
CA LEU A 144 -17.27 4.01 -12.22
C LEU A 144 -18.02 3.63 -13.51
N PHE A 145 -17.37 3.00 -14.49
CA PHE A 145 -18.06 2.49 -15.68
C PHE A 145 -19.09 1.40 -15.36
N VAL A 146 -18.78 0.51 -14.42
CA VAL A 146 -19.70 -0.58 -14.04
C VAL A 146 -20.95 -0.03 -13.35
N VAL A 147 -20.80 1.03 -12.54
CA VAL A 147 -21.90 1.58 -11.75
C VAL A 147 -22.60 2.78 -12.40
N GLN A 148 -22.17 3.21 -13.60
CA GLN A 148 -22.68 4.42 -14.26
C GLN A 148 -24.21 4.36 -14.50
N ASP A 149 -24.72 3.17 -14.86
CA ASP A 149 -26.14 2.94 -15.22
C ASP A 149 -26.95 2.38 -14.03
N ILE A 150 -26.35 2.35 -12.83
CA ILE A 150 -26.97 1.80 -11.61
C ILE A 150 -27.40 2.95 -10.71
N GLU A 151 -28.60 2.87 -10.14
CA GLU A 151 -29.06 3.85 -9.15
C GLU A 151 -28.08 3.98 -7.97
N SER A 152 -27.81 5.24 -7.60
CA SER A 152 -26.83 5.58 -6.58
C SER A 152 -27.22 5.01 -5.20
N SER A 153 -26.52 3.96 -4.78
CA SER A 153 -26.70 3.33 -3.46
C SER A 153 -25.64 3.77 -2.45
N ARG A 154 -25.93 3.57 -1.15
CA ARG A 154 -24.95 3.83 -0.07
C ARG A 154 -23.64 3.05 -0.27
N LYS A 155 -23.72 1.82 -0.79
CA LYS A 155 -22.55 0.99 -1.10
C LYS A 155 -21.70 1.61 -2.21
N ILE A 156 -22.35 2.17 -3.24
CA ILE A 156 -21.64 2.83 -4.35
C ILE A 156 -20.89 4.06 -3.86
N ARG A 157 -21.55 4.92 -3.08
CA ARG A 157 -20.93 6.12 -2.50
C ARG A 157 -19.76 5.76 -1.56
N LYS A 158 -19.92 4.72 -0.73
CA LYS A 158 -18.86 4.25 0.17
C LYS A 158 -17.62 3.79 -0.62
N LEU A 159 -17.81 2.97 -1.66
CA LEU A 159 -16.68 2.49 -2.47
C LEU A 159 -16.00 3.62 -3.25
N ARG A 160 -16.77 4.61 -3.76
CA ARG A 160 -16.19 5.83 -4.35
C ARG A 160 -15.31 6.57 -3.36
N GLN A 161 -15.78 6.74 -2.12
CA GLN A 161 -15.03 7.37 -1.05
C GLN A 161 -13.76 6.59 -0.71
N GLU A 162 -13.83 5.26 -0.60
CA GLU A 162 -12.68 4.40 -0.32
C GLU A 162 -11.58 4.52 -1.39
N PHE A 163 -11.94 4.65 -2.67
CA PHE A 163 -10.96 4.91 -3.73
C PHE A 163 -10.27 6.27 -3.56
N VAL A 164 -11.02 7.31 -3.24
CA VAL A 164 -10.47 8.65 -3.06
C VAL A 164 -9.59 8.70 -1.82
N ASP A 165 -10.02 8.10 -0.72
CA ASP A 165 -9.22 7.99 0.50
C ASP A 165 -7.90 7.27 0.20
N GLN A 166 -7.93 6.16 -0.55
CA GLN A 166 -6.71 5.45 -0.95
C GLN A 166 -5.77 6.32 -1.81
N ILE A 167 -6.30 7.13 -2.73
CA ILE A 167 -5.48 8.05 -3.54
C ILE A 167 -4.84 9.12 -2.66
N ILE A 168 -5.59 9.65 -1.69
CA ILE A 168 -5.10 10.65 -0.72
C ILE A 168 -4.01 10.04 0.16
N ASP A 169 -4.18 8.80 0.63
CA ASP A 169 -3.19 8.12 1.47
C ASP A 169 -1.87 7.89 0.72
N ILE A 170 -1.93 7.54 -0.57
CA ILE A 170 -0.74 7.44 -1.43
C ILE A 170 -0.07 8.81 -1.60
N LEU A 171 -0.86 9.87 -1.80
CA LEU A 171 -0.35 11.24 -1.92
C LEU A 171 0.36 11.68 -0.64
N PHE A 172 -0.23 11.45 0.53
CA PHE A 172 0.37 11.81 1.81
C PHE A 172 1.60 10.97 2.13
N SER A 173 1.60 9.68 1.76
CA SER A 173 2.81 8.85 1.85
C SER A 173 3.94 9.40 0.99
N TYR A 174 3.62 9.87 -0.23
CA TYR A 174 4.57 10.52 -1.13
C TYR A 174 5.08 11.85 -0.55
N VAL A 175 4.18 12.71 -0.07
CA VAL A 175 4.56 14.00 0.53
C VAL A 175 5.39 13.81 1.80
N ALA A 176 5.01 12.90 2.70
CA ALA A 176 5.79 12.59 3.88
C ALA A 176 7.19 12.10 3.53
N GLY A 177 7.32 11.28 2.47
CA GLY A 177 8.62 10.87 1.95
C GLY A 177 9.49 12.06 1.52
N ILE A 178 8.91 13.08 0.88
CA ILE A 178 9.64 14.32 0.52
C ILE A 178 9.96 15.15 1.75
N GLN A 179 9.01 15.34 2.67
CA GLN A 179 9.18 16.14 3.88
C GLN A 179 10.23 15.53 4.83
N ASN A 180 10.43 14.22 4.77
CA ASN A 180 11.47 13.50 5.52
C ASN A 180 12.89 13.68 4.94
N LEU A 181 13.07 14.44 3.86
CA LEU A 181 14.38 14.82 3.32
C LEU A 181 15.02 15.95 4.15
N PHE A 182 15.07 15.78 5.48
CA PHE A 182 15.51 16.82 6.43
C PHE A 182 16.94 17.33 6.17
N GLU A 183 17.80 16.45 5.63
CA GLU A 183 19.19 16.77 5.32
C GLU A 183 19.34 17.85 4.22
N ILE A 184 18.35 17.98 3.34
CA ILE A 184 18.36 18.92 2.21
C ILE A 184 17.26 20.00 2.32
N LYS A 185 16.82 20.35 3.54
CA LYS A 185 15.83 21.41 3.77
C LYS A 185 16.18 22.71 3.03
N GLY A 186 15.16 23.41 2.52
CA GLY A 186 15.37 24.63 1.73
C GLY A 186 15.67 24.38 0.25
N TRP A 187 15.61 23.13 -0.23
CA TRP A 187 15.81 22.78 -1.63
C TRP A 187 14.85 23.52 -2.58
N SER A 188 13.66 23.89 -2.10
CA SER A 188 12.68 24.64 -2.89
C SER A 188 13.07 26.11 -3.16
N ALA A 189 14.15 26.60 -2.52
CA ALA A 189 14.67 27.94 -2.75
C ALA A 189 15.61 28.03 -3.95
N SER A 190 16.03 26.89 -4.51
CA SER A 190 16.87 26.85 -5.72
C SER A 190 16.14 27.42 -6.93
N ASP A 191 16.87 28.13 -7.80
CA ASP A 191 16.36 28.62 -9.09
C ASP A 191 15.95 27.48 -10.03
N ASP A 192 16.48 26.27 -9.81
CA ASP A 192 16.10 25.06 -10.55
C ASP A 192 14.71 24.51 -10.15
N CYS A 193 14.09 25.05 -9.09
CA CYS A 193 12.79 24.59 -8.61
C CYS A 193 11.65 25.25 -9.40
N GLU A 194 11.01 24.48 -10.28
CA GLU A 194 9.87 24.99 -11.08
C GLU A 194 8.51 24.88 -10.37
N LEU A 195 8.46 24.26 -9.19
CA LEU A 195 7.21 23.97 -8.49
C LEU A 195 6.45 25.25 -8.16
N LYS A 196 5.11 25.20 -8.29
CA LYS A 196 4.21 26.25 -7.79
C LYS A 196 4.50 26.57 -6.32
N ARG A 197 4.34 27.85 -5.96
CA ARG A 197 4.63 28.35 -4.62
C ARG A 197 3.87 27.60 -3.51
N ALA A 198 2.59 27.30 -3.70
CA ALA A 198 1.82 26.51 -2.73
C ALA A 198 2.38 25.11 -2.51
N GLN A 199 2.94 24.47 -3.55
CA GLN A 199 3.56 23.15 -3.43
C GLN A 199 4.93 23.24 -2.76
N GLN A 200 5.71 24.29 -3.00
CA GLN A 200 6.92 24.54 -2.23
C GLN A 200 6.60 24.63 -0.72
N LEU A 201 5.61 25.44 -0.34
CA LEU A 201 5.15 25.62 1.05
C LEU A 201 4.71 24.31 1.70
N TRP A 202 4.14 23.40 0.91
CA TRP A 202 3.69 22.10 1.39
C TRP A 202 4.84 21.08 1.51
N LEU A 203 5.69 20.98 0.49
CA LEU A 203 6.67 19.91 0.33
C LEU A 203 8.00 20.16 1.05
N ASP A 204 8.37 21.42 1.28
CA ASP A 204 9.63 21.82 1.96
C ASP A 204 9.35 22.60 3.25
N PRO A 205 8.66 21.99 4.25
CA PRO A 205 8.24 22.70 5.45
C PRO A 205 9.42 23.24 6.27
N TYR A 206 10.56 22.55 6.26
CA TYR A 206 11.76 22.94 7.02
C TYR A 206 12.49 24.15 6.44
N ARG A 207 12.17 24.59 5.21
CA ARG A 207 12.60 25.89 4.70
C ARG A 207 12.18 27.06 5.60
N CYS A 208 11.10 26.91 6.36
CA CYS A 208 10.67 27.92 7.34
C CYS A 208 11.77 28.29 8.36
N GLN A 209 12.73 27.42 8.62
CA GLN A 209 13.87 27.71 9.51
C GLN A 209 14.89 28.66 8.87
N LEU A 210 14.96 28.70 7.53
CA LEU A 210 15.93 29.47 6.76
C LEU A 210 15.35 30.78 6.20
N ASP A 211 14.05 30.78 5.88
CA ASP A 211 13.37 31.85 5.16
C ASP A 211 12.15 32.35 5.96
N LYS A 212 12.25 33.57 6.50
CA LYS A 212 11.21 34.19 7.33
C LYS A 212 9.95 34.54 6.54
N GLU A 213 10.11 34.93 5.27
CA GLU A 213 8.95 35.24 4.42
C GLU A 213 8.19 33.96 4.13
N PHE A 214 8.90 32.90 3.72
CA PHE A 214 8.33 31.56 3.52
C PHE A 214 7.56 31.05 4.73
N ARG A 215 8.11 31.24 5.93
CA ARG A 215 7.43 30.91 7.20
C ARG A 215 6.10 31.64 7.33
N SER A 216 6.09 32.96 7.15
CA SER A 216 4.88 33.79 7.22
C SER A 216 3.84 33.40 6.16
N GLU A 217 4.26 33.02 4.95
CA GLU A 217 3.34 32.52 3.92
C GLU A 217 2.70 31.18 4.32
N ARG A 218 3.50 30.30 4.92
CA ARG A 218 3.02 28.98 5.34
C ARG A 218 2.03 29.09 6.48
N GLU A 219 2.29 29.95 7.46
CA GLU A 219 1.42 30.22 8.62
C GLU A 219 0.07 30.81 8.22
N ARG A 220 0.01 31.66 7.17
CA ARG A 220 -1.25 32.17 6.61
C ARG A 220 -2.18 31.05 6.11
N GLY A 221 -1.61 29.92 5.68
CA GLY A 221 -2.36 28.71 5.34
C GLY A 221 -3.16 28.77 4.03
N ASP A 222 -3.09 29.85 3.25
CA ASP A 222 -3.83 29.99 1.99
C ASP A 222 -3.40 28.95 0.94
N TRP A 223 -2.14 28.53 0.98
CA TRP A 223 -1.60 27.46 0.14
C TRP A 223 -2.42 26.16 0.25
N LYS A 224 -3.01 25.85 1.41
CA LYS A 224 -3.84 24.65 1.60
C LYS A 224 -5.06 24.63 0.67
N LYS A 225 -5.65 25.81 0.40
CA LYS A 225 -6.78 25.95 -0.53
C LYS A 225 -6.34 25.69 -1.98
N GLU A 226 -5.16 26.19 -2.34
CA GLU A 226 -4.59 26.00 -3.68
C GLU A 226 -4.24 24.53 -3.93
N ILE A 227 -3.59 23.85 -2.98
CA ILE A 227 -3.30 22.41 -3.09
C ILE A 227 -4.60 21.59 -3.23
N ALA A 228 -5.64 21.91 -2.46
CA ALA A 228 -6.93 21.22 -2.59
C ALA A 228 -7.60 21.46 -3.96
N ALA A 229 -7.49 22.68 -4.50
CA ALA A 229 -7.99 23.01 -5.83
C ALA A 229 -7.22 22.27 -6.94
N ASP A 230 -5.89 22.22 -6.83
CA ASP A 230 -5.01 21.49 -7.74
C ASP A 230 -5.28 19.98 -7.71
N PHE A 231 -5.39 19.38 -6.52
CA PHE A 231 -5.72 17.97 -6.34
C PHE A 231 -7.08 17.63 -6.96
N SER A 232 -8.13 18.38 -6.63
CA SER A 232 -9.48 18.12 -7.14
C SER A 232 -9.57 18.27 -8.67
N TYR A 233 -8.85 19.24 -9.23
CA TYR A 233 -8.76 19.40 -10.67
C TYR A 233 -8.05 18.21 -11.31
N TRP A 234 -6.90 17.84 -10.79
CA TRP A 234 -6.11 16.71 -11.28
C TRP A 234 -6.90 15.39 -11.20
N LEU A 235 -7.55 15.10 -10.07
CA LEU A 235 -8.31 13.86 -9.90
C LEU A 235 -9.48 13.81 -10.87
N ASN A 236 -10.23 14.91 -11.02
CA ASN A 236 -11.32 14.98 -11.99
C ASN A 236 -10.80 14.72 -13.42
N GLN A 237 -9.72 15.40 -13.84
CA GLN A 237 -9.11 15.19 -15.15
C GLN A 237 -8.56 13.77 -15.35
N SER A 238 -8.04 13.14 -14.29
CA SER A 238 -7.51 11.78 -14.34
C SER A 238 -8.61 10.73 -14.46
N LEU A 239 -9.82 11.05 -14.00
CA LEU A 239 -10.99 10.17 -14.09
C LEU A 239 -11.80 10.40 -15.37
N LYS A 240 -11.68 11.57 -16.02
CA LYS A 240 -12.38 11.87 -17.27
C LYS A 240 -12.17 10.78 -18.31
N HIS A 241 -13.28 10.37 -18.90
CA HIS A 241 -13.33 9.45 -20.02
C HIS A 241 -14.52 9.82 -20.89
N GLU A 242 -14.50 9.46 -22.18
CA GLU A 242 -15.61 9.72 -23.12
C GLU A 242 -16.98 9.17 -22.67
N ARG A 243 -16.97 8.22 -21.73
CA ARG A 243 -18.18 7.56 -21.19
C ARG A 243 -18.49 7.96 -19.74
N LEU A 244 -17.64 8.78 -19.11
CA LEU A 244 -17.82 9.25 -17.73
C LEU A 244 -17.89 10.78 -17.72
N GLU A 245 -19.09 11.30 -17.50
CA GLU A 245 -19.29 12.74 -17.31
C GLU A 245 -18.93 13.12 -15.88
N MET A 246 -17.71 13.63 -15.69
CA MET A 246 -17.25 14.14 -14.41
C MET A 246 -17.73 15.59 -14.22
N GLU A 247 -18.76 15.79 -13.39
CA GLU A 247 -19.35 17.11 -13.17
C GLU A 247 -18.57 18.00 -12.17
N LEU A 248 -18.97 19.28 -12.11
CA LEU A 248 -18.47 20.23 -11.10
C LEU A 248 -18.82 19.82 -9.66
N SER A 249 -19.92 19.10 -9.46
CA SER A 249 -20.37 18.58 -8.16
C SER A 249 -19.32 17.64 -7.56
N GLU A 250 -18.83 16.69 -8.34
CA GLU A 250 -17.81 15.72 -7.93
C GLU A 250 -16.47 16.39 -7.64
N ARG A 251 -16.09 17.38 -8.46
CA ARG A 251 -14.87 18.18 -8.19
C ARG A 251 -14.93 18.86 -6.82
N ARG A 252 -16.07 19.42 -6.44
CA ARG A 252 -16.26 20.07 -5.13
C ARG A 252 -16.20 19.06 -3.99
N GLU A 253 -16.74 17.86 -4.21
CA GLU A 253 -16.66 16.76 -3.25
C GLU A 253 -15.20 16.37 -3.00
N TRP A 254 -14.42 16.13 -4.05
CA TRP A 254 -12.99 15.81 -3.95
C TRP A 254 -12.19 16.89 -3.20
N ALA A 255 -12.43 18.16 -3.51
CA ALA A 255 -11.79 19.28 -2.83
C ALA A 255 -12.15 19.32 -1.34
N SER A 256 -13.42 19.06 -0.99
CA SER A 256 -13.90 19.06 0.40
C SER A 256 -13.26 17.95 1.21
N VAL A 257 -13.27 16.71 0.70
CA VAL A 257 -12.65 15.53 1.33
C VAL A 257 -11.16 15.79 1.54
N PHE A 258 -10.46 16.20 0.48
CA PHE A 258 -9.03 16.43 0.54
C PHE A 258 -8.66 17.56 1.52
N LYS A 259 -9.42 18.66 1.55
CA LYS A 259 -9.15 19.77 2.48
C LYS A 259 -9.26 19.34 3.94
N LYS A 260 -10.20 18.45 4.27
CA LYS A 260 -10.32 17.88 5.61
C LYS A 260 -9.09 17.02 5.94
N ARG A 261 -8.74 16.09 5.05
CA ARG A 261 -7.60 15.18 5.21
C ARG A 261 -6.26 15.93 5.29
N LEU A 262 -6.09 16.98 4.49
CA LEU A 262 -4.89 17.82 4.48
C LEU A 262 -4.71 18.55 5.82
N ARG A 263 -5.80 18.95 6.48
CA ARG A 263 -5.70 19.54 7.82
C ARG A 263 -5.17 18.52 8.81
N GLU A 264 -5.77 17.33 8.84
CA GLU A 264 -5.36 16.23 9.73
C GLU A 264 -3.89 15.86 9.52
N PHE A 265 -3.46 15.71 8.27
CA PHE A 265 -2.07 15.42 7.91
C PHE A 265 -1.09 16.50 8.38
N GLU A 266 -1.45 17.77 8.25
CA GLU A 266 -0.61 18.89 8.67
C GLU A 266 -0.54 19.04 10.20
N ASP A 267 -1.58 18.63 10.92
CA ASP A 267 -1.58 18.61 12.39
C ASP A 267 -0.67 17.49 12.95
N GLU A 268 -0.40 16.45 12.14
CA GLU A 268 0.54 15.36 12.47
C GLU A 268 2.01 15.70 12.19
N LEU A 269 2.29 16.79 11.47
CA LEU A 269 3.66 17.23 11.25
C LEU A 269 4.30 17.56 12.60
N PRO A 270 5.46 16.97 12.94
CA PRO A 270 6.17 17.35 14.15
C PRO A 270 6.42 18.87 14.10
N GLU A 271 6.18 19.55 15.23
CA GLU A 271 6.45 20.98 15.34
C GLU A 271 7.84 21.24 14.77
N VAL A 272 7.91 22.02 13.68
CA VAL A 272 9.17 22.37 13.05
C VAL A 272 9.98 23.11 14.12
N PRO A 273 11.01 22.49 14.72
CA PRO A 273 11.70 23.12 15.84
C PRO A 273 12.35 24.39 15.32
N LEU A 274 12.18 25.49 16.06
CA LEU A 274 12.80 26.77 15.75
C LEU A 274 14.33 26.66 15.72
#